data_AF-A0A9X2NLK6-F1
#
_entry.id   AF-A0A9X2NLK6-F1
#
_cell.length_a   1.000
_cell.length_b   1.000
_cell.length_c   1.000
_cell.angle_alpha   90.00
_cell.angle_beta   90.00
_cell.angle_gamma   90.00
#
_symmetry.space_group_name_H-M   'P 1'
#
loop_
_entity.id
_entity.type
_entity.pdbx_description
1 polymer ?
#
loop_
_entity_poly.entity_id
_entity_poly.type
_entity_poly.pdbx_seq_one_letter_code
_entity_poly.pdbx_strand_id
1 'polypeptide(L)'
;MVTHHTDVTPTHHTSTPHPETPTTHPTEPRPAREPHPSDGGHSGGYGLHTESLGTMEGNLGQTRDKVHAVGRTVAATNLGPQSLGLAGAGMAGVFNGHVTAAQEHVALAAKAVDAAGERTKAVREHYETTEANNATTIASAGKPVDAPPAKSGGGGGGDNPPPTPPGGGGGMDNNGGHHASDDELRGQYTRESMQTRPTSTDDQIRDAAARLGYDPDQHLAMTLKPTADLTPAQRAEIVAVRDELRADPGEIMTKVVKPEIGEATLANQTTYVDAHKGTTETNYPTSVAGSIARGSDTSQYGTPGEFRDKLALDDKGLGWTPIKANANEAYQLRFPASGKADAMEISYGGTDPVTAGDMQGLSHQSAPREMQPPFLGTGYTGGGVPEWLHAPRGYAGRGEMWLVHADGTESLAGVYLPDRGWFDVRGRGGANAGNP
;
A
#
# COMPACT_ATOMS: atom_id res chain seq x y z
N MET A 1 -3.87 56.11 38.86
CA MET A 1 -5.31 55.81 38.72
C MET A 1 -5.56 55.42 37.28
N VAL A 2 -5.57 54.13 37.02
CA VAL A 2 -5.88 53.56 35.70
C VAL A 2 -6.82 52.40 35.97
N THR A 3 -8.07 52.55 35.56
CA THR A 3 -9.14 51.56 35.66
C THR A 3 -9.12 50.68 34.41
N HIS A 4 -8.94 49.38 34.58
CA HIS A 4 -9.18 48.37 33.55
C HIS A 4 -10.63 47.89 33.65
N HIS A 5 -11.37 48.01 32.54
CA HIS A 5 -12.64 47.32 32.32
C HIS A 5 -12.34 45.92 31.78
N THR A 6 -12.82 44.89 32.48
CA THR A 6 -12.94 43.51 31.97
C THR A 6 -14.37 43.29 31.52
N ASP A 7 -14.55 43.05 30.22
CA ASP A 7 -15.78 42.55 29.63
C ASP A 7 -15.82 41.02 29.77
N VAL A 8 -16.89 40.50 30.35
CA VAL A 8 -17.15 39.06 30.50
C VAL A 8 -18.45 38.74 29.77
N THR A 9 -18.35 37.99 28.68
CA THR A 9 -19.49 37.47 27.92
C THR A 9 -19.98 36.15 28.55
N PRO A 10 -21.27 35.98 28.86
CA PRO A 10 -21.79 34.70 29.36
C PRO A 10 -22.17 33.77 28.20
N THR A 11 -21.63 32.55 28.21
CA THR A 11 -22.08 31.44 27.36
C THR A 11 -23.16 30.64 28.06
N HIS A 12 -24.36 30.58 27.49
CA HIS A 12 -25.42 29.68 27.90
C HIS A 12 -25.23 28.32 27.21
N HIS A 13 -24.99 27.26 27.99
CA HIS A 13 -25.11 25.88 27.52
C HIS A 13 -26.52 25.36 27.81
N THR A 14 -27.26 25.02 26.76
CA THR A 14 -28.53 24.31 26.85
C THR A 14 -28.26 22.82 26.69
N SER A 15 -28.37 22.06 27.78
CA SER A 15 -28.31 20.60 27.76
C SER A 15 -29.70 20.02 27.49
N THR A 16 -29.86 19.31 26.37
CA THR A 16 -31.05 18.51 26.06
C THR A 16 -30.88 17.10 26.64
N PRO A 17 -31.84 16.56 27.41
CA PRO A 17 -31.76 15.19 27.90
C PRO A 17 -32.21 14.19 26.83
N HIS A 18 -31.39 13.16 26.58
CA HIS A 18 -31.77 11.99 25.80
C HIS A 18 -32.50 10.97 26.69
N PRO A 19 -33.66 10.43 26.28
CA PRO A 19 -34.26 9.28 26.95
C PRO A 19 -33.63 7.98 26.45
N GLU A 20 -32.92 7.27 27.33
CA GLU A 20 -32.50 5.89 27.09
C GLU A 20 -33.73 4.98 27.17
N THR A 21 -34.02 4.26 26.08
CA THR A 21 -34.97 3.14 26.10
C THR A 21 -34.16 1.86 25.93
N PRO A 22 -34.28 0.85 26.81
CA PRO A 22 -33.54 -0.40 26.66
C PRO A 22 -34.19 -1.28 25.59
N THR A 23 -33.49 -1.54 24.49
CA THR A 23 -33.86 -2.56 23.50
C THR A 23 -33.39 -3.94 23.97
N THR A 24 -34.32 -4.77 24.43
CA THR A 24 -34.08 -6.21 24.63
C THR A 24 -34.11 -6.92 23.28
N HIS A 25 -32.99 -7.49 22.85
CA HIS A 25 -32.95 -8.38 21.69
C HIS A 25 -33.51 -9.78 22.05
N PRO A 26 -34.39 -10.37 21.21
CA PRO A 26 -34.80 -11.76 21.39
C PRO A 26 -33.63 -12.69 21.04
N THR A 27 -33.29 -13.60 21.97
CA THR A 27 -32.31 -14.66 21.76
C THR A 27 -32.95 -15.77 20.93
N GLU A 28 -32.54 -15.92 19.67
CA GLU A 28 -32.87 -17.11 18.89
C GLU A 28 -32.02 -18.32 19.35
N PRO A 29 -32.61 -19.52 19.43
CA PRO A 29 -31.89 -20.72 19.83
C PRO A 29 -30.91 -21.16 18.73
N ARG A 30 -29.63 -21.25 19.10
CA ARG A 30 -28.53 -21.73 18.26
C ARG A 30 -28.76 -23.22 17.92
N PRO A 31 -28.75 -23.65 16.65
CA PRO A 31 -28.84 -25.06 16.30
C PRO A 31 -27.61 -25.83 16.81
N ALA A 32 -27.85 -27.05 17.29
CA ALA A 32 -26.82 -27.93 17.83
C ALA A 32 -25.80 -28.30 16.73
N ARG A 33 -24.52 -28.11 17.04
CA ARG A 33 -23.40 -28.56 16.20
C ARG A 33 -23.38 -30.08 16.15
N GLU A 34 -23.47 -30.66 14.96
CA GLU A 34 -23.17 -32.07 14.74
C GLU A 34 -21.66 -32.33 14.86
N PRO A 35 -21.23 -33.45 15.44
CA PRO A 35 -19.83 -33.83 15.54
C PRO A 35 -19.32 -34.38 14.19
N HIS A 36 -18.29 -33.74 13.63
CA HIS A 36 -17.57 -34.28 12.48
C HIS A 36 -16.64 -35.42 12.91
N PRO A 37 -16.57 -36.54 12.15
CA PRO A 37 -15.68 -37.65 12.45
C PRO A 37 -14.22 -37.24 12.21
N SER A 38 -13.36 -37.57 13.17
CA SER A 38 -11.91 -37.39 13.02
C SER A 38 -11.32 -38.59 12.25
N ASP A 39 -11.10 -38.43 10.96
CA ASP A 39 -10.22 -39.33 10.22
C ASP A 39 -8.83 -38.71 10.11
N GLY A 40 -7.84 -39.48 10.55
CA GLY A 40 -6.50 -39.04 10.84
C GLY A 40 -5.54 -39.01 9.65
N GLY A 41 -4.40 -38.38 9.90
CA GLY A 41 -3.20 -38.43 9.05
C GLY A 41 -3.12 -37.28 8.05
N HIS A 42 -2.73 -36.09 8.50
CA HIS A 42 -2.38 -34.99 7.59
C HIS A 42 -0.91 -34.62 7.79
N SER A 43 -0.08 -35.01 6.82
CA SER A 43 1.16 -34.33 6.49
C SER A 43 0.85 -32.86 6.25
N GLY A 44 1.30 -32.00 7.15
CA GLY A 44 0.92 -30.58 7.25
C GLY A 44 1.46 -29.70 6.12
N GLY A 45 0.92 -29.86 4.92
CA GLY A 45 0.93 -28.83 3.90
C GLY A 45 -0.26 -27.89 4.11
N TYR A 46 -0.02 -26.59 4.21
CA TYR A 46 -1.08 -25.58 4.25
C TYR A 46 -1.76 -25.52 2.87
N GLY A 47 -2.73 -26.39 2.64
CA GLY A 47 -3.66 -26.25 1.53
C GLY A 47 -4.47 -24.98 1.74
N LEU A 48 -4.29 -23.98 0.87
CA LEU A 48 -5.19 -22.84 0.80
C LEU A 48 -6.59 -23.37 0.48
N HIS A 49 -7.54 -23.17 1.39
CA HIS A 49 -8.91 -23.63 1.21
C HIS A 49 -9.65 -22.69 0.26
N THR A 50 -9.52 -22.91 -1.06
CA THR A 50 -10.30 -22.21 -2.10
C THR A 50 -11.81 -22.32 -1.88
N GLU A 51 -12.27 -23.39 -1.22
CA GLU A 51 -13.64 -23.57 -0.74
C GLU A 51 -14.12 -22.46 0.21
N SER A 52 -13.22 -21.90 1.03
CA SER A 52 -13.55 -20.80 1.94
C SER A 52 -13.81 -19.49 1.17
N LEU A 53 -13.09 -19.25 0.06
CA LEU A 53 -13.34 -18.12 -0.85
C LEU A 53 -14.70 -18.27 -1.54
N GLY A 54 -15.04 -19.49 -2.00
CA GLY A 54 -16.37 -19.77 -2.57
C GLY A 54 -17.51 -19.55 -1.56
N THR A 55 -17.28 -19.93 -0.29
CA THR A 55 -18.24 -19.67 0.80
C THR A 55 -18.41 -18.16 1.06
N MET A 56 -17.32 -17.40 1.04
CA MET A 56 -17.37 -15.93 1.18
C MET A 56 -18.09 -15.26 0.01
N GLU A 57 -17.83 -15.70 -1.23
CA GLU A 57 -18.56 -15.23 -2.41
C GLU A 57 -20.07 -15.47 -2.27
N GLY A 58 -20.47 -16.65 -1.80
CA GLY A 58 -21.88 -16.97 -1.50
C GLY A 58 -22.49 -16.06 -0.42
N ASN A 59 -21.76 -15.80 0.67
CA ASN A 59 -22.23 -14.91 1.74
C ASN A 59 -22.34 -13.45 1.28
N LEU A 60 -21.43 -12.99 0.42
CA LEU A 60 -21.49 -11.66 -0.20
C LEU A 60 -22.69 -11.55 -1.15
N GLY A 61 -22.99 -12.60 -1.93
CA GLY A 61 -24.21 -12.69 -2.73
C GLY A 61 -25.48 -12.56 -1.89
N GLN A 62 -25.58 -13.30 -0.78
CA GLN A 62 -26.74 -13.17 0.14
C GLN A 62 -26.84 -11.77 0.76
N THR A 63 -25.70 -11.14 1.05
CA THR A 63 -25.66 -9.78 1.59
C THR A 63 -26.15 -8.77 0.56
N ARG A 64 -25.73 -8.92 -0.71
CA ARG A 64 -26.19 -8.11 -1.84
C ARG A 64 -27.71 -8.18 -1.99
N ASP A 65 -28.28 -9.39 -1.93
CA ASP A 65 -29.73 -9.59 -2.03
C ASP A 65 -30.50 -8.88 -0.90
N LYS A 66 -29.96 -8.93 0.33
CA LYS A 66 -30.54 -8.21 1.48
C LYS A 66 -30.47 -6.70 1.30
N VAL A 67 -29.34 -6.16 0.84
CA VAL A 67 -29.18 -4.72 0.57
C VAL A 67 -30.15 -4.26 -0.51
N HIS A 68 -30.30 -5.01 -1.60
CA HIS A 68 -31.30 -4.72 -2.63
C HIS A 68 -32.73 -4.82 -2.12
N ALA A 69 -33.05 -5.78 -1.25
CA ALA A 69 -34.36 -5.88 -0.63
C ALA A 69 -34.68 -4.63 0.22
N VAL A 70 -33.74 -4.17 1.03
CA VAL A 70 -33.86 -2.92 1.80
C VAL A 70 -34.04 -1.73 0.85
N GLY A 71 -33.27 -1.65 -0.24
CA GLY A 71 -33.39 -0.60 -1.24
C GLY A 71 -34.79 -0.54 -1.87
N ARG A 72 -35.39 -1.70 -2.18
CA ARG A 72 -36.77 -1.79 -2.67
C ARG A 72 -37.78 -1.32 -1.61
N THR A 73 -37.59 -1.69 -0.35
CA THR A 73 -38.48 -1.24 0.74
C THR A 73 -38.40 0.27 0.95
N VAL A 74 -37.20 0.85 0.95
CA VAL A 74 -37.02 2.31 1.08
C VAL A 74 -37.62 3.03 -0.13
N ALA A 75 -37.40 2.53 -1.36
CA ALA A 75 -37.98 3.10 -2.57
C ALA A 75 -39.52 3.00 -2.63
N ALA A 76 -40.09 1.93 -2.08
CA ALA A 76 -41.54 1.76 -2.00
C ALA A 76 -42.20 2.65 -0.94
N THR A 77 -41.43 3.20 0.02
CA THR A 77 -41.91 4.11 1.05
C THR A 77 -42.04 5.53 0.47
N ASN A 78 -42.97 5.71 -0.46
CA ASN A 78 -43.30 7.02 -1.01
C ASN A 78 -44.57 7.54 -0.31
N LEU A 79 -44.40 8.37 0.71
CA LEU A 79 -45.54 9.01 1.38
C LEU A 79 -46.04 10.13 0.46
N GLY A 80 -47.10 9.83 -0.29
CA GLY A 80 -47.78 10.84 -1.10
C GLY A 80 -48.28 12.00 -0.24
N PRO A 81 -48.31 13.24 -0.76
CA PRO A 81 -48.74 14.44 -0.03
C PRO A 81 -50.17 14.33 0.55
N GLN A 82 -50.99 13.39 0.05
CA GLN A 82 -52.34 13.13 0.54
C GLN A 82 -52.39 12.33 1.86
N SER A 83 -51.30 11.65 2.24
CA SER A 83 -51.27 10.76 3.40
C SER A 83 -51.12 11.47 4.76
N LEU A 84 -50.78 12.77 4.78
CA LEU A 84 -50.43 13.50 6.02
C LEU A 84 -51.31 14.72 6.34
N GLY A 85 -52.39 14.97 5.59
CA GLY A 85 -53.34 16.05 5.86
C GLY A 85 -52.72 17.47 5.82
N LEU A 86 -53.53 18.49 6.16
CA LEU A 86 -53.14 19.91 6.06
C LEU A 86 -51.99 20.34 6.99
N ALA A 87 -51.70 19.56 8.05
CA ALA A 87 -50.58 19.80 8.96
C ALA A 87 -49.27 19.11 8.50
N GLY A 88 -49.30 18.33 7.41
CA GLY A 88 -48.23 17.43 7.00
C GLY A 88 -47.17 18.01 6.05
N ALA A 89 -47.41 19.18 5.44
CA ALA A 89 -46.55 19.69 4.37
C ALA A 89 -45.10 19.98 4.83
N GLY A 90 -44.92 20.46 6.07
CA GLY A 90 -43.58 20.72 6.63
C GLY A 90 -42.82 19.44 6.99
N MET A 91 -43.51 18.42 7.52
CA MET A 91 -42.89 17.14 7.87
C MET A 91 -42.59 16.27 6.65
N ALA A 92 -43.38 16.39 5.58
CA ALA A 92 -43.16 15.66 4.34
C ALA A 92 -41.81 16.01 3.67
N GLY A 93 -41.38 17.28 3.75
CA GLY A 93 -40.09 17.72 3.21
C GLY A 93 -38.89 17.09 3.94
N VAL A 94 -38.91 17.12 5.28
CA VAL A 94 -37.86 16.51 6.11
C VAL A 94 -37.82 15.00 5.92
N PHE A 95 -39.00 14.35 5.88
CA PHE A 95 -39.10 12.92 5.64
C PHE A 95 -38.55 12.52 4.27
N ASN A 96 -38.90 13.25 3.21
CA ASN A 96 -38.37 12.99 1.87
C ASN A 96 -36.84 13.16 1.82
N GLY A 97 -36.29 14.14 2.53
CA GLY A 97 -34.84 14.29 2.69
C GLY A 97 -34.17 13.06 3.32
N HIS A 98 -34.77 12.51 4.38
CA HIS A 98 -34.26 11.28 5.00
C HIS A 98 -34.38 10.05 4.10
N VAL A 99 -35.47 9.93 3.33
CA VAL A 99 -35.65 8.84 2.36
C VAL A 99 -34.61 8.93 1.26
N THR A 100 -34.34 10.11 0.70
CA THR A 100 -33.29 10.30 -0.32
C THR A 100 -31.91 9.94 0.23
N ALA A 101 -31.55 10.42 1.42
CA ALA A 101 -30.27 10.06 2.04
C ALA A 101 -30.16 8.53 2.29
N ALA A 102 -31.25 7.89 2.73
CA ALA A 102 -31.29 6.44 2.90
C ALA A 102 -31.11 5.69 1.58
N GLN A 103 -31.70 6.17 0.48
CA GLN A 103 -31.50 5.60 -0.86
C GLN A 103 -30.04 5.70 -1.31
N GLU A 104 -29.38 6.84 -1.08
CA GLU A 104 -27.96 7.04 -1.38
C GLU A 104 -27.07 6.08 -0.58
N HIS A 105 -27.32 5.93 0.72
CA HIS A 105 -26.57 4.99 1.56
C HIS A 105 -26.76 3.53 1.12
N VAL A 106 -27.97 3.13 0.74
CA VAL A 106 -28.21 1.77 0.22
C VAL A 106 -27.51 1.55 -1.11
N ALA A 107 -27.50 2.54 -2.00
CA ALA A 107 -26.79 2.46 -3.27
C ALA A 107 -25.27 2.31 -3.08
N LEU A 108 -24.69 3.08 -2.15
CA LEU A 108 -23.27 2.97 -1.79
C LEU A 108 -22.94 1.60 -1.19
N ALA A 109 -23.78 1.10 -0.28
CA ALA A 109 -23.61 -0.23 0.31
C ALA A 109 -23.68 -1.33 -0.75
N ALA A 110 -24.61 -1.24 -1.71
CA ALA A 110 -24.72 -2.20 -2.80
C ALA A 110 -23.45 -2.21 -3.66
N LYS A 111 -22.93 -1.05 -4.03
CA LYS A 111 -21.67 -0.91 -4.80
C LYS A 111 -20.48 -1.51 -4.06
N ALA A 112 -20.40 -1.32 -2.74
CA ALA A 112 -19.33 -1.89 -1.92
C ALA A 112 -19.38 -3.42 -1.84
N VAL A 113 -20.58 -3.99 -1.68
CA VAL A 113 -20.77 -5.46 -1.67
C VAL A 113 -20.43 -6.07 -3.04
N ASP A 114 -20.85 -5.43 -4.13
CA ASP A 114 -20.51 -5.86 -5.49
C ASP A 114 -18.99 -5.86 -5.72
N ALA A 115 -18.30 -4.78 -5.33
CA ALA A 115 -16.84 -4.69 -5.43
C ALA A 115 -16.12 -5.77 -4.58
N ALA A 116 -16.62 -6.05 -3.38
CA ALA A 116 -16.08 -7.13 -2.54
C ALA A 116 -16.29 -8.52 -3.16
N GLY A 117 -17.45 -8.74 -3.80
CA GLY A 117 -17.77 -9.97 -4.53
C GLY A 117 -16.82 -10.21 -5.69
N GLU A 118 -16.65 -9.20 -6.56
CA GLU A 118 -15.73 -9.28 -7.71
C GLU A 118 -14.28 -9.52 -7.28
N ARG A 119 -13.83 -8.88 -6.19
CA ARG A 119 -12.49 -9.13 -5.63
C ARG A 119 -12.32 -10.54 -5.10
N THR A 120 -13.30 -11.04 -4.35
CA THR A 120 -13.27 -12.41 -3.81
C THR A 120 -13.20 -13.43 -4.93
N LYS A 121 -13.99 -13.21 -5.99
CA LYS A 121 -13.99 -14.01 -7.20
C LYS A 121 -12.65 -13.95 -7.95
N ALA A 122 -12.09 -12.77 -8.18
CA ALA A 122 -10.81 -12.60 -8.84
C ALA A 122 -9.66 -13.29 -8.07
N VAL A 123 -9.65 -13.19 -6.74
CA VAL A 123 -8.69 -13.91 -5.88
C VAL A 123 -8.85 -15.42 -6.02
N ARG A 124 -10.08 -15.93 -6.05
CA ARG A 124 -10.36 -17.36 -6.25
C ARG A 124 -9.86 -17.85 -7.62
N GLU A 125 -10.22 -17.16 -8.70
CA GLU A 125 -9.78 -17.49 -10.06
C GLU A 125 -8.26 -17.46 -10.20
N HIS A 126 -7.59 -16.52 -9.52
CA HIS A 126 -6.13 -16.45 -9.48
C HIS A 126 -5.51 -17.67 -8.78
N TYR A 127 -6.06 -18.10 -7.63
CA TYR A 127 -5.58 -19.31 -6.96
C TYR A 127 -5.82 -20.56 -7.80
N GLU A 128 -6.99 -20.70 -8.41
CA GLU A 128 -7.30 -21.81 -9.32
C GLU A 128 -6.32 -21.84 -10.51
N THR A 129 -5.99 -20.68 -11.08
CA THR A 129 -5.00 -20.56 -12.16
C THR A 129 -3.59 -20.93 -11.69
N THR A 130 -3.19 -20.46 -10.51
CA THR A 130 -1.88 -20.73 -9.92
C THR A 130 -1.71 -22.22 -9.62
N GLU A 131 -2.75 -22.85 -9.07
CA GLU A 131 -2.78 -24.29 -8.81
C GLU A 131 -2.69 -25.10 -10.11
N ALA A 132 -3.44 -24.70 -11.15
CA ALA A 132 -3.36 -25.33 -12.47
C ALA A 132 -1.97 -25.20 -13.11
N ASN A 133 -1.34 -24.02 -13.00
CA ASN A 133 0.02 -23.78 -13.49
C ASN A 133 1.06 -24.61 -12.71
N ASN A 134 0.91 -24.69 -11.38
CA ASN A 134 1.77 -25.50 -10.53
C ASN A 134 1.64 -26.98 -10.86
N ALA A 135 0.40 -27.48 -11.02
CA ALA A 135 0.13 -28.85 -11.43
C ALA A 135 0.78 -29.18 -12.80
N THR A 136 0.69 -28.24 -13.76
CA THR A 136 1.32 -28.38 -15.09
C THR A 136 2.84 -28.42 -15.00
N THR A 137 3.44 -27.57 -14.15
CA THR A 137 4.88 -27.52 -13.91
C THR A 137 5.38 -28.82 -13.27
N ILE A 138 4.71 -29.30 -12.22
CA ILE A 138 5.04 -30.56 -11.55
C ILE A 138 4.91 -31.75 -12.51
N ALA A 139 3.83 -31.80 -13.30
CA ALA A 139 3.62 -32.84 -14.31
C ALA A 139 4.70 -32.83 -15.41
N SER A 140 5.26 -31.64 -15.72
CA SER A 140 6.35 -31.49 -16.68
C SER A 140 7.71 -31.88 -16.10
N ALA A 141 7.96 -31.58 -14.82
CA ALA A 141 9.18 -31.96 -14.10
C ALA A 141 9.26 -33.46 -13.81
N GLY A 142 8.13 -34.14 -13.66
CA GLY A 142 8.05 -35.60 -13.50
C GLY A 142 8.32 -36.40 -14.77
N LYS A 143 8.53 -35.76 -15.94
CA LYS A 143 8.95 -36.46 -17.14
C LYS A 143 10.44 -36.80 -17.03
N PRO A 144 10.85 -38.08 -17.21
CA PRO A 144 12.25 -38.44 -17.20
C PRO A 144 12.97 -37.65 -18.30
N VAL A 145 13.93 -36.84 -17.89
CA VAL A 145 14.84 -36.17 -18.81
C VAL A 145 15.71 -37.27 -19.42
N ASP A 146 15.69 -37.43 -20.74
CA ASP A 146 16.61 -38.35 -21.42
C ASP A 146 18.04 -37.99 -21.02
N ALA A 147 18.69 -38.92 -20.33
CA ALA A 147 20.06 -38.72 -19.88
C ALA A 147 20.92 -38.36 -21.11
N PRO A 148 21.73 -37.29 -21.05
CA PRO A 148 22.61 -36.94 -22.15
C PRO A 148 23.49 -38.15 -22.51
N PRO A 149 23.73 -38.42 -23.81
CA PRO A 149 24.43 -39.61 -24.23
C PRO A 149 25.78 -39.69 -23.54
N ALA A 150 25.98 -40.78 -22.80
CA ALA A 150 27.22 -41.05 -22.09
C ALA A 150 28.38 -41.03 -23.10
N LYS A 151 29.24 -40.01 -22.99
CA LYS A 151 30.52 -40.00 -23.72
C LYS A 151 31.34 -41.17 -23.20
N SER A 152 31.49 -42.19 -24.04
CA SER A 152 32.39 -43.31 -23.83
C SER A 152 33.83 -42.80 -23.68
N GLY A 153 34.50 -43.30 -22.65
CA GLY A 153 35.81 -42.84 -22.22
C GLY A 153 36.95 -43.22 -23.18
N GLY A 154 38.01 -42.41 -23.11
CA GLY A 154 39.38 -42.78 -23.44
C GLY A 154 40.23 -42.53 -22.19
N GLY A 155 40.86 -43.58 -21.69
CA GLY A 155 41.55 -43.61 -20.40
C GLY A 155 42.95 -42.98 -20.39
N GLY A 156 43.49 -42.85 -19.19
CA GLY A 156 44.88 -42.48 -18.92
C GLY A 156 45.06 -42.13 -17.45
N GLY A 157 45.75 -42.99 -16.71
CA GLY A 157 45.86 -42.96 -15.25
C GLY A 157 46.63 -41.78 -14.65
N GLY A 158 46.43 -41.61 -13.35
CA GLY A 158 47.17 -40.68 -12.50
C GLY A 158 46.50 -40.56 -11.14
N ASP A 159 47.01 -41.31 -10.16
CA ASP A 159 46.68 -41.13 -8.75
C ASP A 159 47.11 -39.72 -8.31
N ASN A 160 46.13 -38.83 -8.15
CA ASN A 160 46.27 -37.60 -7.38
C ASN A 160 44.93 -37.32 -6.70
N PRO A 161 44.87 -37.14 -5.38
CA PRO A 161 43.64 -36.70 -4.72
C PRO A 161 43.27 -35.31 -5.27
N PRO A 162 41.99 -35.05 -5.55
CA PRO A 162 41.57 -33.75 -6.06
C PRO A 162 41.93 -32.67 -5.03
N PRO A 163 42.42 -31.49 -5.48
CA PRO A 163 42.61 -30.37 -4.57
C PRO A 163 41.26 -29.99 -3.98
N THR A 164 41.17 -30.04 -2.65
CA THR A 164 40.10 -29.41 -1.88
C THR A 164 39.89 -27.99 -2.43
N PRO A 165 38.66 -27.61 -2.81
CA PRO A 165 38.37 -26.23 -3.19
C PRO A 165 38.83 -25.31 -2.05
N PRO A 166 39.50 -24.19 -2.33
CA PRO A 166 39.79 -23.21 -1.31
C PRO A 166 38.46 -22.81 -0.67
N GLY A 167 38.39 -22.95 0.66
CA GLY A 167 37.19 -22.68 1.44
C GLY A 167 36.56 -21.37 1.00
N GLY A 168 35.28 -21.45 0.65
CA GLY A 168 34.46 -20.27 0.42
C GLY A 168 34.66 -19.33 1.59
N GLY A 169 35.25 -18.18 1.29
CA GLY A 169 35.41 -17.09 2.25
C GLY A 169 34.07 -16.83 2.89
N GLY A 170 34.07 -16.82 4.22
CA GLY A 170 32.88 -16.64 5.04
C GLY A 170 32.02 -15.52 4.51
N GLY A 171 30.86 -15.89 3.97
CA GLY A 171 29.71 -15.01 4.01
C GLY A 171 29.57 -14.63 5.48
N MET A 172 29.72 -13.36 5.77
CA MET A 172 29.52 -12.85 7.11
C MET A 172 28.10 -13.23 7.50
N ASP A 173 27.96 -14.23 8.37
CA ASP A 173 26.72 -14.55 9.07
C ASP A 173 26.42 -13.35 9.97
N ASN A 174 25.92 -12.25 9.37
CA ASN A 174 25.58 -10.99 10.04
C ASN A 174 24.34 -11.14 10.96
N ASN A 175 24.03 -12.37 11.35
CA ASN A 175 22.85 -12.74 12.10
C ASN A 175 23.25 -13.62 13.29
N GLY A 176 24.22 -13.11 14.07
CA GLY A 176 24.82 -13.79 15.21
C GLY A 176 23.79 -14.32 16.22
N GLY A 177 23.28 -15.53 15.98
CA GLY A 177 22.42 -16.28 16.88
C GLY A 177 20.90 -16.18 16.63
N HIS A 178 20.43 -15.43 15.63
CA HIS A 178 18.99 -15.28 15.38
C HIS A 178 18.56 -16.00 14.10
N HIS A 179 18.07 -17.23 14.26
CA HIS A 179 17.40 -17.93 13.18
C HIS A 179 16.01 -17.28 12.93
N ALA A 180 15.65 -17.10 11.66
CA ALA A 180 14.30 -16.79 11.23
C ALA A 180 13.74 -17.99 10.46
N SER A 181 12.44 -18.26 10.61
CA SER A 181 11.79 -19.34 9.87
C SER A 181 11.58 -18.98 8.40
N ASP A 182 11.37 -19.98 7.54
CA ASP A 182 11.07 -19.74 6.13
C ASP A 182 9.77 -18.92 5.95
N ASP A 183 8.78 -19.14 6.82
CA ASP A 183 7.54 -18.34 6.85
C ASP A 183 7.80 -16.87 7.18
N GLU A 184 8.73 -16.59 8.11
CA GLU A 184 9.15 -15.24 8.42
C GLU A 184 9.92 -14.60 7.27
N LEU A 185 10.62 -15.39 6.46
CA LEU A 185 11.43 -14.88 5.34
C LEU A 185 10.68 -14.86 4.01
N ARG A 186 9.45 -15.38 3.95
CA ARG A 186 8.59 -15.33 2.76
C ARG A 186 8.05 -13.91 2.53
N GLY A 187 8.05 -13.46 1.28
CA GLY A 187 7.50 -12.16 0.89
C GLY A 187 5.99 -12.07 1.17
N GLN A 188 5.59 -11.00 1.85
CA GLN A 188 4.22 -10.70 2.21
C GLN A 188 3.72 -9.44 1.50
N TYR A 189 4.61 -8.52 1.14
CA TYR A 189 4.29 -7.26 0.50
C TYR A 189 4.54 -7.33 -1.00
N THR A 190 3.92 -8.30 -1.69
CA THR A 190 4.01 -8.43 -3.16
C THR A 190 3.31 -7.25 -3.86
N ARG A 191 3.56 -7.07 -5.16
CA ARG A 191 2.88 -6.05 -5.97
C ARG A 191 1.36 -6.12 -5.89
N GLU A 192 0.81 -7.33 -5.89
CA GLU A 192 -0.62 -7.59 -5.76
C GLU A 192 -1.14 -7.17 -4.39
N SER A 193 -0.40 -7.47 -3.32
CA SER A 193 -0.78 -7.06 -1.96
C SER A 193 -0.81 -5.54 -1.77
N MET A 194 -0.05 -4.80 -2.59
CA MET A 194 -0.06 -3.33 -2.57
C MET A 194 -1.34 -2.74 -3.19
N GLN A 195 -2.06 -3.49 -4.03
CA GLN A 195 -3.32 -3.06 -4.66
C GLN A 195 -4.51 -3.15 -3.69
N THR A 196 -4.44 -2.40 -2.59
CA THR A 196 -5.46 -2.42 -1.52
C THR A 196 -6.72 -1.63 -1.91
N ARG A 197 -6.58 -0.61 -2.77
CA ARG A 197 -7.65 0.34 -3.12
C ARG A 197 -8.44 -0.08 -4.36
N PRO A 198 -9.76 0.22 -4.42
CA PRO A 198 -10.62 -0.23 -5.52
C PRO A 198 -10.54 0.64 -6.77
N THR A 199 -10.01 1.86 -6.62
CA THR A 199 -9.92 2.86 -7.69
C THR A 199 -8.47 3.27 -7.89
N SER A 200 -8.15 3.68 -9.12
CA SER A 200 -6.82 4.19 -9.44
C SER A 200 -6.50 5.45 -8.63
N THR A 201 -5.23 5.79 -8.52
CA THR A 201 -4.78 7.05 -7.89
C THR A 201 -5.42 8.25 -8.57
N ASP A 202 -5.43 8.28 -9.90
CA ASP A 202 -6.01 9.37 -10.69
C ASP A 202 -7.50 9.52 -10.41
N ASP A 203 -8.24 8.42 -10.28
CA ASP A 203 -9.67 8.48 -9.95
C ASP A 203 -9.90 9.00 -8.53
N GLN A 204 -9.04 8.63 -7.56
CA GLN A 204 -9.12 9.21 -6.21
C GLN A 204 -8.84 10.71 -6.22
N ILE A 205 -7.87 11.17 -7.01
CA ILE A 205 -7.58 12.60 -7.18
C ILE A 205 -8.77 13.31 -7.84
N ARG A 206 -9.32 12.74 -8.92
CA ARG A 206 -10.48 13.33 -9.62
C ARG A 206 -11.70 13.42 -8.71
N ASP A 207 -12.00 12.36 -7.97
CA ASP A 207 -13.11 12.33 -7.01
C ASP A 207 -12.92 13.37 -5.90
N ALA A 208 -11.70 13.53 -5.38
CA ALA A 208 -11.39 14.55 -4.38
C ALA A 208 -11.55 15.98 -4.93
N ALA A 209 -11.02 16.24 -6.13
CA ALA A 209 -11.17 17.54 -6.81
C ALA A 209 -12.65 17.86 -7.06
N ALA A 210 -13.42 16.91 -7.59
CA ALA A 210 -14.84 17.07 -7.88
C ALA A 210 -15.66 17.38 -6.61
N ARG A 211 -15.41 16.66 -5.51
CA ARG A 211 -16.09 16.90 -4.22
C ARG A 211 -15.85 18.32 -3.68
N LEU A 212 -14.68 18.89 -3.94
CA LEU A 212 -14.31 20.23 -3.52
C LEU A 212 -14.73 21.32 -4.53
N GLY A 213 -15.38 20.93 -5.64
CA GLY A 213 -15.89 21.85 -6.66
C GLY A 213 -14.83 22.33 -7.65
N TYR A 214 -13.70 21.63 -7.76
CA TYR A 214 -12.65 21.91 -8.74
C TYR A 214 -12.84 21.08 -10.02
N ASP A 215 -12.26 21.56 -11.12
CA ASP A 215 -12.21 20.80 -12.38
C ASP A 215 -11.16 19.67 -12.27
N PRO A 216 -11.56 18.38 -12.35
CA PRO A 216 -10.65 17.27 -12.06
C PRO A 216 -9.45 17.16 -13.00
N ASP A 217 -9.63 17.48 -14.28
CA ASP A 217 -8.57 17.34 -15.29
C ASP A 217 -7.60 18.53 -15.24
N GLN A 218 -8.12 19.73 -14.96
CA GLN A 218 -7.30 20.89 -14.63
C GLN A 218 -6.46 20.59 -13.37
N HIS A 219 -7.06 19.97 -12.35
CA HIS A 219 -6.35 19.61 -11.14
C HIS A 219 -5.20 18.63 -11.41
N LEU A 220 -5.46 17.54 -12.14
CA LEU A 220 -4.43 16.58 -12.54
C LEU A 220 -3.29 17.24 -13.34
N ALA A 221 -3.60 18.20 -14.21
CA ALA A 221 -2.56 18.91 -14.96
C ALA A 221 -1.69 19.81 -14.05
N MET A 222 -2.18 20.24 -12.89
CA MET A 222 -1.41 21.02 -11.93
C MET A 222 -0.49 20.17 -11.06
N THR A 223 -0.82 18.90 -10.81
CA THR A 223 0.03 18.01 -9.98
C THR A 223 1.41 17.80 -10.59
N LEU A 224 1.53 17.97 -11.91
CA LEU A 224 2.75 17.80 -12.70
C LEU A 224 3.57 19.10 -12.86
N LYS A 225 3.15 20.20 -12.22
CA LYS A 225 3.85 21.49 -12.30
C LYS A 225 4.57 21.81 -11.00
N PRO A 226 5.75 22.45 -11.07
CA PRO A 226 6.37 23.06 -9.90
C PRO A 226 5.44 24.09 -9.25
N THR A 227 5.45 24.19 -7.92
CA THR A 227 4.63 25.18 -7.17
C THR A 227 4.94 26.63 -7.53
N ALA A 228 6.14 26.90 -8.04
CA ALA A 228 6.54 28.20 -8.59
C ALA A 228 5.80 28.59 -9.87
N ASP A 229 5.34 27.62 -10.64
CA ASP A 229 4.59 27.83 -11.89
C ASP A 229 3.07 27.92 -11.65
N LEU A 230 2.62 27.71 -10.40
CA LEU A 230 1.23 27.81 -10.01
C LEU A 230 0.89 29.21 -9.50
N THR A 231 -0.34 29.65 -9.74
CA THR A 231 -0.88 30.85 -9.08
C THR A 231 -1.21 30.56 -7.62
N PRO A 232 -1.37 31.59 -6.75
CA PRO A 232 -1.77 31.38 -5.36
C PRO A 232 -3.07 30.58 -5.19
N ALA A 233 -4.07 30.81 -6.06
CA ALA A 233 -5.34 30.07 -6.04
C ALA A 233 -5.13 28.59 -6.40
N GLN A 234 -4.29 28.31 -7.38
CA GLN A 234 -3.94 26.95 -7.79
C GLN A 234 -3.13 26.21 -6.71
N ARG A 235 -2.25 26.90 -5.98
CA ARG A 235 -1.56 26.34 -4.81
C ARG A 235 -2.55 25.95 -3.71
N ALA A 236 -3.51 26.83 -3.40
CA ALA A 236 -4.55 26.54 -2.42
C ALA A 236 -5.42 25.33 -2.82
N GLU A 237 -5.78 25.24 -4.10
CA GLU A 237 -6.49 24.07 -4.65
C GLU A 237 -5.67 22.77 -4.52
N ILE A 238 -4.38 22.81 -4.90
CA ILE A 238 -3.48 21.66 -4.76
C ILE A 238 -3.42 21.17 -3.32
N VAL A 239 -3.26 22.09 -2.36
CA VAL A 239 -3.25 21.74 -0.93
C VAL A 239 -4.57 21.09 -0.54
N ALA A 240 -5.71 21.73 -0.85
CA ALA A 240 -7.03 21.24 -0.47
C ALA A 240 -7.33 19.83 -0.99
N VAL A 241 -7.08 19.55 -2.28
CA VAL A 241 -7.34 18.21 -2.85
C VAL A 241 -6.33 17.18 -2.33
N ARG A 242 -5.05 17.54 -2.26
CA ARG A 242 -4.01 16.60 -1.79
C ARG A 242 -4.22 16.20 -0.33
N ASP A 243 -4.80 17.08 0.49
CA ASP A 243 -5.20 16.81 1.87
C ASP A 243 -6.37 15.81 1.98
N GLU A 244 -7.16 15.60 0.93
CA GLU A 244 -8.17 14.53 0.95
C GLU A 244 -7.53 13.14 0.78
N LEU A 245 -6.28 13.06 0.32
CA LEU A 245 -5.57 11.80 0.06
C LEU A 245 -4.72 11.39 1.26
N ARG A 246 -5.16 10.36 1.98
CA ARG A 246 -4.48 9.82 3.16
C ARG A 246 -3.92 8.42 2.91
N ALA A 247 -2.88 8.07 3.67
CA ALA A 247 -2.41 6.70 3.80
C ALA A 247 -3.00 6.13 5.08
N ASP A 248 -3.72 5.03 4.97
CA ASP A 248 -4.39 4.42 6.11
C ASP A 248 -3.37 3.64 6.98
N PRO A 249 -3.54 3.58 8.31
CA PRO A 249 -2.66 2.77 9.17
C PRO A 249 -2.57 1.32 8.67
N GLY A 250 -1.35 0.81 8.53
CA GLY A 250 -1.10 -0.54 8.01
C GLY A 250 -1.15 -0.68 6.49
N GLU A 251 -1.59 0.34 5.74
CA GLU A 251 -1.46 0.37 4.29
C GLU A 251 0.02 0.25 3.89
N ILE A 252 0.34 -0.54 2.87
CA ILE A 252 1.72 -0.69 2.44
C ILE A 252 2.20 0.64 1.85
N MET A 253 3.32 1.14 2.36
CA MET A 253 4.09 2.25 1.84
C MET A 253 5.29 1.72 1.09
N THR A 254 5.79 2.51 0.14
CA THR A 254 6.94 2.15 -0.68
C THR A 254 7.94 3.28 -0.81
N LYS A 255 9.21 2.90 -1.00
CA LYS A 255 10.32 3.79 -1.36
C LYS A 255 11.26 3.09 -2.32
N VAL A 256 11.61 3.75 -3.43
CA VAL A 256 12.74 3.31 -4.24
C VAL A 256 14.03 3.82 -3.61
N VAL A 257 15.03 2.95 -3.46
CA VAL A 257 16.32 3.30 -2.84
C VAL A 257 17.47 3.10 -3.81
N LYS A 258 18.57 3.85 -3.62
CA LYS A 258 19.80 3.67 -4.39
C LYS A 258 20.36 2.24 -4.18
N PRO A 259 21.01 1.63 -5.18
CA PRO A 259 21.64 0.32 -5.04
C PRO A 259 22.55 0.21 -3.83
N GLU A 260 23.47 1.17 -3.64
CA GLU A 260 24.41 1.16 -2.51
C GLU A 260 23.73 1.28 -1.14
N ILE A 261 22.56 1.93 -1.06
CA ILE A 261 21.75 2.01 0.16
C ILE A 261 21.03 0.67 0.39
N GLY A 262 20.48 0.07 -0.67
CA GLY A 262 19.85 -1.25 -0.62
C GLY A 262 20.82 -2.31 -0.11
N GLU A 263 22.02 -2.39 -0.68
CA GLU A 263 23.07 -3.33 -0.25
C GLU A 263 23.50 -3.09 1.21
N ALA A 264 23.80 -1.85 1.58
CA ALA A 264 24.18 -1.53 2.95
C ALA A 264 23.07 -1.88 3.95
N THR A 265 21.81 -1.66 3.57
CA THR A 265 20.63 -1.97 4.39
C THR A 265 20.49 -3.48 4.59
N LEU A 266 20.58 -4.27 3.52
CA LEU A 266 20.53 -5.73 3.58
C LEU A 266 21.67 -6.32 4.41
N ALA A 267 22.84 -5.68 4.38
CA ALA A 267 23.99 -6.04 5.19
C ALA A 267 23.93 -5.52 6.65
N ASN A 268 22.84 -4.87 7.08
CA ASN A 268 22.70 -4.18 8.37
C ASN A 268 23.81 -3.15 8.66
N GLN A 269 24.40 -2.56 7.62
CA GLN A 269 25.44 -1.55 7.75
C GLN A 269 24.83 -0.19 8.06
N THR A 270 25.47 0.57 8.95
CA THR A 270 25.08 1.94 9.33
C THR A 270 25.75 3.01 8.48
N THR A 271 26.47 2.61 7.44
CA THR A 271 27.15 3.50 6.49
C THR A 271 27.16 2.88 5.11
N TYR A 272 27.23 3.71 4.08
CA TYR A 272 27.45 3.29 2.70
C TYR A 272 28.38 4.28 1.99
N VAL A 273 28.97 3.90 0.86
CA VAL A 273 29.72 4.82 0.00
C VAL A 273 28.77 5.30 -1.10
N ASP A 274 28.46 6.59 -1.12
CA ASP A 274 27.64 7.18 -2.19
C ASP A 274 28.41 7.09 -3.51
N ALA A 275 27.85 6.37 -4.49
CA ALA A 275 28.57 6.06 -5.72
C ALA A 275 28.82 7.30 -6.59
N HIS A 276 28.04 8.37 -6.40
CA HIS A 276 28.19 9.61 -7.14
C HIS A 276 29.22 10.54 -6.50
N LYS A 277 29.17 10.71 -5.18
CA LYS A 277 30.09 11.60 -4.44
C LYS A 277 31.42 10.94 -4.10
N GLY A 278 31.46 9.61 -4.02
CA GLY A 278 32.60 8.84 -3.51
C GLY A 278 32.84 9.01 -2.00
N THR A 279 31.87 9.57 -1.26
CA THR A 279 31.95 9.84 0.18
C THR A 279 31.19 8.80 0.98
N THR A 280 31.67 8.48 2.18
CA THR A 280 30.92 7.65 3.14
C THR A 280 29.80 8.48 3.75
N GLU A 281 28.58 7.99 3.59
CA GLU A 281 27.36 8.58 4.13
C GLU A 281 26.76 7.67 5.21
N THR A 282 25.91 8.23 6.07
CA THR A 282 25.21 7.45 7.09
C THR A 282 24.07 6.65 6.46
N ASN A 283 23.98 5.36 6.79
CA ASN A 283 22.83 4.52 6.51
C ASN A 283 22.03 4.29 7.79
N TYR A 284 20.71 4.22 7.67
CA TYR A 284 19.83 3.95 8.81
C TYR A 284 19.02 2.67 8.53
N PRO A 285 19.64 1.47 8.65
CA PRO A 285 19.02 0.21 8.23
C PRO A 285 17.74 -0.11 9.01
N THR A 286 17.53 0.48 10.18
CA THR A 286 16.35 0.23 11.02
C THR A 286 15.23 1.24 10.82
N SER A 287 15.35 2.19 9.88
CA SER A 287 14.40 3.29 9.72
C SER A 287 14.15 3.67 8.27
N VAL A 288 13.02 4.32 8.02
CA VAL A 288 12.72 4.98 6.74
C VAL A 288 12.70 6.48 6.93
N ALA A 289 13.23 7.20 5.95
CA ALA A 289 13.23 8.65 5.93
C ALA A 289 12.98 9.19 4.51
N GLY A 290 12.54 10.45 4.43
CA GLY A 290 12.35 11.19 3.18
C GLY A 290 11.09 10.78 2.43
N SER A 291 11.06 11.04 1.13
CA SER A 291 9.90 10.78 0.28
C SER A 291 9.53 9.30 0.17
N ILE A 292 8.24 9.03 0.31
CA ILE A 292 7.58 7.73 0.19
C ILE A 292 6.22 7.89 -0.50
N ALA A 293 5.68 6.81 -1.06
CA ALA A 293 4.34 6.76 -1.67
C ALA A 293 3.53 5.60 -1.08
N ARG A 294 2.20 5.61 -1.23
CA ARG A 294 1.39 4.42 -0.97
C ARG A 294 1.73 3.36 -2.01
N GLY A 295 1.78 2.10 -1.56
CA GLY A 295 1.94 0.93 -2.42
C GLY A 295 0.87 0.92 -3.52
N SER A 296 -0.39 1.20 -3.16
CA SER A 296 -1.51 1.28 -4.12
C SER A 296 -1.30 2.29 -5.24
N ASP A 297 -0.55 3.35 -4.99
CA ASP A 297 -0.33 4.41 -5.98
C ASP A 297 0.78 4.05 -6.98
N THR A 298 1.54 3.01 -6.67
CA THR A 298 2.73 2.60 -7.43
C THR A 298 2.67 1.16 -7.92
N SER A 299 1.70 0.37 -7.47
CA SER A 299 1.57 -1.05 -7.77
C SER A 299 1.31 -1.37 -9.24
N GLN A 300 0.94 -0.37 -10.03
CA GLN A 300 0.77 -0.46 -11.48
C GLN A 300 2.08 -0.31 -12.26
N TYR A 301 3.16 0.15 -11.61
CA TYR A 301 4.47 0.32 -12.22
C TYR A 301 5.28 -0.96 -11.98
N GLY A 302 5.61 -1.64 -13.07
CA GLY A 302 6.23 -2.95 -13.02
C GLY A 302 7.73 -2.93 -13.19
N THR A 303 8.30 -1.85 -13.74
CA THR A 303 9.70 -1.82 -14.20
C THR A 303 10.50 -0.69 -13.55
N PRO A 304 11.85 -0.81 -13.49
CA PRO A 304 12.73 0.28 -13.08
C PRO A 304 12.50 1.58 -13.87
N GLY A 305 12.29 1.47 -15.19
CA GLY A 305 12.00 2.61 -16.05
C GLY A 305 10.72 3.33 -15.67
N GLU A 306 9.63 2.59 -15.42
CA GLU A 306 8.37 3.19 -14.97
C GLU A 306 8.50 3.85 -13.60
N PHE A 307 9.19 3.24 -12.63
CA PHE A 307 9.45 3.91 -11.35
C PHE A 307 10.27 5.19 -11.54
N ARG A 308 11.31 5.15 -12.37
CA ARG A 308 12.15 6.32 -12.65
C ARG A 308 11.31 7.47 -13.17
N ASP A 309 10.46 7.20 -14.15
CA ASP A 309 9.68 8.23 -14.82
C ASP A 309 8.50 8.70 -13.95
N LYS A 310 7.74 7.77 -13.35
CA LYS A 310 6.52 8.07 -12.61
C LYS A 310 6.76 8.62 -11.21
N LEU A 311 7.85 8.23 -10.58
CA LEU A 311 8.26 8.80 -9.29
C LEU A 311 9.24 9.96 -9.44
N ALA A 312 9.52 10.39 -10.68
CA ALA A 312 10.47 11.45 -11.00
C ALA A 312 11.82 11.26 -10.30
N LEU A 313 12.34 10.04 -10.33
CA LEU A 313 13.63 9.67 -9.73
C LEU A 313 14.82 10.01 -10.65
N ASP A 314 14.53 10.68 -11.78
CA ASP A 314 15.52 11.26 -12.66
C ASP A 314 15.94 12.63 -12.14
N ASP A 315 17.17 12.71 -11.68
CA ASP A 315 17.79 13.90 -11.11
C ASP A 315 18.23 14.95 -12.13
N LYS A 316 17.91 14.74 -13.42
CA LYS A 316 18.33 15.61 -14.53
C LYS A 316 19.85 15.80 -14.61
N GLY A 317 20.62 14.81 -14.16
CA GLY A 317 22.08 14.82 -14.18
C GLY A 317 22.74 15.33 -12.89
N LEU A 318 21.98 15.56 -11.81
CA LEU A 318 22.53 16.00 -10.52
C LEU A 318 23.22 14.88 -9.72
N GLY A 319 23.25 13.66 -10.25
CA GLY A 319 23.96 12.50 -9.72
C GLY A 319 23.36 11.77 -8.52
N TRP A 320 22.20 12.19 -8.00
CA TRP A 320 21.53 11.52 -6.90
C TRP A 320 20.52 10.44 -7.33
N THR A 321 20.29 10.22 -8.64
CA THR A 321 19.26 9.31 -9.16
C THR A 321 19.33 7.89 -8.58
N PRO A 322 18.27 7.40 -7.92
CA PRO A 322 18.18 6.02 -7.45
C PRO A 322 18.13 4.98 -8.57
N ILE A 323 17.56 5.34 -9.73
CA ILE A 323 17.43 4.46 -10.88
C ILE A 323 18.08 5.13 -12.09
N LYS A 324 19.24 4.62 -12.49
CA LYS A 324 19.90 5.06 -13.73
C LYS A 324 19.02 4.78 -14.95
N ALA A 325 19.20 5.56 -16.00
CA ALA A 325 18.58 5.26 -17.29
C ALA A 325 18.96 3.84 -17.73
N ASN A 326 17.97 3.04 -18.16
CA ASN A 326 18.12 1.65 -18.56
C ASN A 326 18.65 0.71 -17.46
N ALA A 327 18.38 1.02 -16.18
CA ALA A 327 18.70 0.10 -15.10
C ALA A 327 17.98 -1.24 -15.30
N ASN A 328 18.72 -2.35 -15.13
CA ASN A 328 18.18 -3.70 -15.23
C ASN A 328 17.35 -4.09 -14.00
N GLU A 329 17.58 -3.42 -12.88
CA GLU A 329 16.90 -3.68 -11.62
C GLU A 329 16.78 -2.39 -10.81
N ALA A 330 15.83 -2.36 -9.89
CA ALA A 330 15.66 -1.31 -8.90
C ALA A 330 15.27 -1.91 -7.54
N TYR A 331 15.83 -1.35 -6.47
CA TYR A 331 15.40 -1.69 -5.12
C TYR A 331 14.14 -0.91 -4.73
N GLN A 332 13.13 -1.64 -4.29
CA GLN A 332 11.90 -1.11 -3.74
C GLN A 332 11.71 -1.61 -2.31
N LEU A 333 11.84 -0.69 -1.35
CA LEU A 333 11.53 -0.92 0.05
C LEU A 333 10.01 -0.81 0.26
N ARG A 334 9.40 -1.80 0.90
CA ARG A 334 7.97 -1.88 1.24
C ARG A 334 7.78 -2.09 2.73
N PHE A 335 6.86 -1.36 3.35
CA PHE A 335 6.63 -1.41 4.79
C PHE A 335 5.23 -0.89 5.14
N PRO A 336 4.62 -1.31 6.25
CA PRO A 336 3.30 -0.80 6.64
C PRO A 336 3.39 0.65 7.13
N ALA A 337 2.43 1.46 6.73
CA ALA A 337 2.20 2.81 7.23
C ALA A 337 2.06 2.79 8.76
N SER A 338 2.73 3.74 9.42
CA SER A 338 2.57 3.93 10.86
C SER A 338 1.16 4.42 11.19
N GLY A 339 0.56 3.92 12.26
CA GLY A 339 -0.67 4.49 12.81
C GLY A 339 -0.49 5.86 13.48
N LYS A 340 0.75 6.37 13.56
CA LYS A 340 1.05 7.69 14.12
C LYS A 340 0.90 8.75 13.03
N ALA A 341 -0.06 9.65 13.19
CA ALA A 341 -0.35 10.69 12.19
C ALA A 341 0.84 11.62 11.89
N ASP A 342 1.74 11.81 12.85
CA ASP A 342 2.95 12.64 12.70
C ASP A 342 4.12 11.90 12.02
N ALA A 343 3.94 10.65 11.60
CA ALA A 343 4.97 9.89 10.89
C ALA A 343 5.01 10.17 9.38
N MET A 344 3.91 10.64 8.80
CA MET A 344 3.73 10.77 7.35
C MET A 344 3.12 12.12 7.00
N GLU A 345 3.96 13.13 6.91
CA GLU A 345 3.53 14.47 6.51
C GLU A 345 3.45 14.55 4.99
N ILE A 346 2.53 15.33 4.43
CA ILE A 346 2.52 15.56 2.97
C ILE A 346 3.74 16.39 2.59
N SER A 347 4.33 16.09 1.44
CA SER A 347 5.54 16.73 0.93
C SER A 347 5.27 18.11 0.29
N TYR A 348 4.60 19.02 1.01
CA TYR A 348 4.46 20.39 0.51
C TYR A 348 5.77 21.19 0.59
N GLY A 349 5.96 22.12 -0.34
CA GLY A 349 7.08 23.06 -0.35
C GLY A 349 7.22 23.84 -1.65
N GLY A 350 8.42 24.34 -1.93
CA GLY A 350 8.70 25.11 -3.14
C GLY A 350 10.13 25.00 -3.60
N THR A 351 10.37 25.38 -4.86
CA THR A 351 11.72 25.45 -5.43
C THR A 351 12.42 26.78 -5.14
N ASP A 352 11.73 27.70 -4.48
CA ASP A 352 12.25 28.98 -4.02
C ASP A 352 11.65 29.36 -2.65
N PRO A 353 12.29 30.27 -1.90
CA PRO A 353 11.83 30.65 -0.56
C PRO A 353 10.41 31.22 -0.50
N VAL A 354 9.96 31.93 -1.55
CA VAL A 354 8.65 32.58 -1.56
C VAL A 354 7.56 31.51 -1.68
N THR A 355 7.70 30.61 -2.65
CA THR A 355 6.71 29.55 -2.88
C THR A 355 6.71 28.52 -1.75
N ALA A 356 7.88 28.24 -1.15
CA ALA A 356 7.97 27.42 0.05
C ALA A 356 7.22 28.05 1.24
N GLY A 357 7.33 29.38 1.42
CA GLY A 357 6.58 30.14 2.43
C GLY A 357 5.07 30.14 2.19
N ASP A 358 4.64 30.33 0.94
CA ASP A 358 3.23 30.26 0.57
C ASP A 358 2.64 28.88 0.88
N MET A 359 3.32 27.81 0.47
CA MET A 359 2.87 26.43 0.70
C MET A 359 2.84 26.09 2.18
N GLN A 360 3.81 26.57 2.97
CA GLN A 360 3.77 26.44 4.43
C GLN A 360 2.50 27.07 5.01
N GLY A 361 2.18 28.29 4.61
CA GLY A 361 1.01 29.02 5.10
C GLY A 361 -0.31 28.30 4.78
N LEU A 362 -0.42 27.76 3.55
CA LEU A 362 -1.60 27.03 3.08
C LEU A 362 -1.78 25.66 3.74
N SER A 363 -0.69 24.93 3.95
CA SER A 363 -0.71 23.54 4.46
C SER A 363 -0.56 23.44 5.98
N HIS A 364 -0.35 24.57 6.67
CA HIS A 364 -0.08 24.64 8.11
C HIS A 364 1.16 23.86 8.56
N GLN A 365 2.13 23.66 7.67
CA GLN A 365 3.41 23.06 8.02
C GLN A 365 4.18 23.94 9.02
N SER A 366 4.97 23.28 9.88
CA SER A 366 5.71 23.97 10.94
C SER A 366 6.83 24.88 10.40
N ALA A 367 7.31 24.62 9.18
CA ALA A 367 8.39 25.38 8.55
C ALA A 367 8.27 25.32 7.02
N PRO A 368 8.74 26.36 6.29
CA PRO A 368 8.80 26.31 4.84
C PRO A 368 9.86 25.31 4.40
N ARG A 369 9.59 24.62 3.29
CA ARG A 369 10.48 23.62 2.71
C ARG A 369 10.90 24.01 1.31
N GLU A 370 12.11 24.54 1.22
CA GLU A 370 12.79 24.75 -0.07
C GLU A 370 13.41 23.42 -0.51
N MET A 371 13.00 22.91 -1.67
CA MET A 371 13.41 21.63 -2.19
C MET A 371 13.94 21.77 -3.61
N GLN A 372 14.93 20.97 -3.94
CA GLN A 372 15.59 21.02 -5.24
C GLN A 372 14.84 20.15 -6.27
N PRO A 373 14.91 20.48 -7.57
CA PRO A 373 14.44 19.61 -8.63
C PRO A 373 14.97 18.18 -8.44
N PRO A 374 14.17 17.17 -8.79
CA PRO A 374 12.90 17.14 -9.53
C PRO A 374 11.67 17.31 -8.62
N PHE A 375 11.86 17.72 -7.36
CA PHE A 375 10.78 17.96 -6.44
C PHE A 375 9.86 19.09 -6.93
N LEU A 376 8.54 18.86 -6.93
CA LEU A 376 7.58 19.84 -7.45
C LEU A 376 7.02 20.80 -6.39
N GLY A 377 7.05 20.46 -5.10
CA GLY A 377 6.44 21.30 -4.05
C GLY A 377 4.97 20.97 -3.75
N THR A 378 4.31 20.19 -4.61
CA THR A 378 2.86 20.03 -4.65
C THR A 378 2.33 18.89 -3.78
N GLY A 379 3.21 18.11 -3.14
CA GLY A 379 2.83 16.83 -2.51
C GLY A 379 2.64 15.68 -3.51
N TYR A 380 3.03 15.88 -4.77
CA TYR A 380 3.03 14.87 -5.84
C TYR A 380 4.43 14.76 -6.47
N THR A 381 4.77 13.57 -6.96
CA THR A 381 5.96 13.37 -7.80
C THR A 381 5.77 14.04 -9.16
N GLY A 382 6.86 14.19 -9.92
CA GLY A 382 6.79 14.65 -11.32
C GLY A 382 5.99 13.77 -12.28
N GLY A 383 5.58 12.56 -11.85
CA GLY A 383 4.66 11.69 -12.58
C GLY A 383 3.24 11.67 -12.02
N GLY A 384 2.91 12.53 -11.07
CA GLY A 384 1.55 12.69 -10.52
C GLY A 384 1.22 11.76 -9.35
N VAL A 385 2.21 11.04 -8.80
CA VAL A 385 1.99 10.12 -7.68
C VAL A 385 1.97 10.91 -6.37
N PRO A 386 0.95 10.77 -5.52
CA PRO A 386 0.93 11.36 -4.19
C PRO A 386 2.15 10.93 -3.36
N GLU A 387 2.78 11.89 -2.70
CA GLU A 387 4.01 11.67 -1.96
C GLU A 387 3.89 12.19 -0.52
N TRP A 388 4.51 11.47 0.42
CA TRP A 388 4.62 11.82 1.83
C TRP A 388 6.09 11.86 2.24
N LEU A 389 6.41 12.71 3.19
CA LEU A 389 7.69 12.74 3.88
C LEU A 389 7.58 11.90 5.15
N HIS A 390 8.35 10.83 5.17
CA HIS A 390 8.53 10.02 6.36
C HIS A 390 9.62 10.64 7.23
N ALA A 391 9.26 11.06 8.45
CA ALA A 391 10.26 11.45 9.43
C ALA A 391 11.14 10.24 9.77
N PRO A 392 12.47 10.39 10.00
CA PRO A 392 13.33 9.27 10.38
C PRO A 392 12.77 8.54 11.61
N ARG A 393 12.17 7.38 11.36
CA ARG A 393 11.50 6.56 12.38
C ARG A 393 11.70 5.10 12.05
N GLY A 394 11.80 4.31 13.11
CA GLY A 394 11.83 2.86 12.99
C GLY A 394 10.62 2.35 12.23
N TYR A 395 10.78 1.23 11.51
CA TYR A 395 9.66 0.56 10.86
C TYR A 395 8.55 0.30 11.89
N ALA A 396 7.29 0.49 11.49
CA ALA A 396 6.13 0.16 12.33
C ALA A 396 5.92 -1.36 12.50
N GLY A 397 6.85 -2.18 12.00
CA GLY A 397 6.80 -3.63 11.99
C GLY A 397 7.82 -4.18 10.99
N ARG A 398 7.37 -5.15 10.19
CA ARG A 398 8.15 -5.76 9.12
C ARG A 398 8.47 -4.75 8.01
N GLY A 399 9.66 -4.86 7.44
CA GLY A 399 10.01 -4.21 6.16
C GLY A 399 10.45 -5.27 5.15
N GLU A 400 10.24 -5.02 3.87
CA GLU A 400 10.70 -5.90 2.80
C GLU A 400 11.44 -5.11 1.73
N MET A 401 12.58 -5.62 1.30
CA MET A 401 13.32 -5.06 0.18
C MET A 401 13.08 -5.98 -1.02
N TRP A 402 12.52 -5.43 -2.08
CA TRP A 402 12.25 -6.13 -3.34
C TRP A 402 13.20 -5.64 -4.43
N LEU A 403 13.69 -6.56 -5.26
CA LEU A 403 14.36 -6.27 -6.52
C LEU A 403 13.33 -6.36 -7.63
N VAL A 404 13.12 -5.26 -8.33
CA VAL A 404 12.21 -5.17 -9.47
C VAL A 404 13.05 -5.17 -10.74
N HIS A 405 12.84 -6.14 -11.61
CA HIS A 405 13.65 -6.40 -12.80
C HIS A 405 13.10 -5.65 -14.03
N ALA A 406 13.94 -5.48 -15.04
CA ALA A 406 13.57 -4.80 -16.29
C ALA A 406 12.45 -5.48 -17.07
N ASP A 407 12.26 -6.79 -16.89
CA ASP A 407 11.16 -7.55 -17.48
C ASP A 407 9.83 -7.44 -16.71
N GLY A 408 9.83 -6.69 -15.61
CA GLY A 408 8.66 -6.48 -14.76
C GLY A 408 8.50 -7.48 -13.63
N THR A 409 9.33 -8.52 -13.56
CA THR A 409 9.32 -9.50 -12.47
C THR A 409 9.89 -8.92 -11.18
N GLU A 410 9.55 -9.52 -10.04
CA GLU A 410 10.06 -9.11 -8.73
C GLU A 410 10.65 -10.31 -7.99
N SER A 411 11.77 -10.09 -7.30
CA SER A 411 12.33 -11.04 -6.35
C SER A 411 12.51 -10.38 -4.98
N LEU A 412 12.21 -11.12 -3.92
CA LEU A 412 12.47 -10.64 -2.56
C LEU A 412 13.97 -10.65 -2.31
N ALA A 413 14.52 -9.49 -1.96
CA ALA A 413 15.94 -9.33 -1.64
C ALA A 413 16.21 -9.46 -0.14
N GLY A 414 15.30 -8.99 0.71
CA GLY A 414 15.45 -9.17 2.14
C GLY A 414 14.21 -8.80 2.95
N VAL A 415 14.27 -9.18 4.22
CA VAL A 415 13.20 -8.95 5.20
C VAL A 415 13.78 -8.33 6.46
N TYR A 416 13.19 -7.22 6.89
CA TYR A 416 13.45 -6.60 8.18
C TYR A 416 12.49 -7.13 9.25
N LEU A 417 13.05 -7.52 10.38
CA LEU A 417 12.32 -7.92 11.58
C LEU A 417 12.73 -6.99 12.74
N PRO A 418 11.80 -6.33 13.45
CA PRO A 418 12.09 -5.26 14.42
C PRO A 418 13.22 -5.54 15.41
N ASP A 419 13.28 -6.76 15.95
CA ASP A 419 14.26 -7.16 16.98
C ASP A 419 15.50 -7.85 16.42
N ARG A 420 15.56 -8.09 15.11
CA ARG A 420 16.60 -8.91 14.47
C ARG A 420 17.29 -8.24 13.28
N GLY A 421 16.78 -7.11 12.80
CA GLY A 421 17.35 -6.41 11.65
C GLY A 421 16.97 -7.06 10.33
N TRP A 422 17.76 -6.75 9.29
CA TRP A 422 17.59 -7.27 7.94
C TRP A 422 18.18 -8.67 7.77
N PHE A 423 17.42 -9.52 7.09
CA PHE A 423 17.84 -10.81 6.56
C PHE A 423 17.96 -10.67 5.06
N ASP A 424 19.16 -10.81 4.52
CA ASP A 424 19.35 -10.99 3.08
C ASP A 424 18.89 -12.40 2.70
N VAL A 425 17.91 -12.48 1.80
CA VAL A 425 17.33 -13.75 1.34
C VAL A 425 17.72 -14.06 -0.11
N ARG A 426 18.51 -13.19 -0.74
CA ARG A 426 19.08 -13.46 -2.07
C ARG A 426 19.96 -14.70 -1.97
N GLY A 427 19.69 -15.69 -2.80
CA GLY A 427 20.41 -16.96 -2.80
C GLY A 427 19.87 -18.04 -1.86
N ARG A 428 18.95 -17.72 -0.92
CA ARG A 428 18.19 -18.77 -0.21
C ARG A 428 17.10 -19.41 -1.08
N GLY A 429 16.71 -18.74 -2.16
CA GLY A 429 15.64 -19.13 -3.08
C GLY A 429 16.07 -19.45 -4.52
N GLY A 430 17.35 -19.78 -4.75
CA GLY A 430 17.78 -20.42 -6.01
C GLY A 430 17.46 -21.93 -6.05
N ALA A 431 16.98 -22.49 -4.94
CA ALA A 431 16.37 -23.80 -4.88
C ALA A 431 14.89 -23.62 -4.53
N ASN A 432 14.06 -23.49 -5.57
CA ASN A 432 12.64 -23.86 -5.56
C ASN A 432 11.72 -23.12 -4.55
N ALA A 433 11.19 -21.97 -4.98
CA ALA A 433 9.78 -21.63 -4.72
C ALA A 433 8.82 -22.50 -5.58
N GLY A 434 9.19 -23.76 -5.82
CA GLY A 434 8.54 -24.67 -6.76
C GLY A 434 9.28 -25.99 -6.88
N ASN A 435 9.14 -26.86 -5.89
CA ASN A 435 9.13 -28.31 -6.08
C ASN A 435 8.62 -28.98 -4.78
N PRO A 436 7.41 -29.59 -4.77
CA PRO A 436 7.03 -30.55 -3.74
C PRO A 436 7.82 -31.86 -3.83
#